data_AF-A0AAU2PUZ9-F1
#
_entry.id   AF-A0AAU2PUZ9-F1
#
_cell.length_a   1.000
_cell.length_b   1.000
_cell.length_c   1.000
_cell.angle_alpha   90.00
_cell.angle_beta   90.00
_cell.angle_gamma   90.00
#
_symmetry.space_group_name_H-M   'P 1'
#
loop_
_entity.id
_entity.type
_entity.pdbx_description
1 polymer ?
#
loop_
_entity_poly.entity_id
_entity_poly.type
_entity_poly.pdbx_seq_one_letter_code
_entity_poly.pdbx_strand_id
1 'polypeptide(L)'
;MNMPGLRLLPAALLVGASLSGCSLVFPETCEGTEAALAELDKVSALTLRPARATPVGGEAGTAPHCTEDTGGAWLTAQRTYAYDGSREEVLDYFGREAPAAGWRPVESLDSERTRDFVVFCFESKKHPSLTLYFDSPDDLREFYGIDPGPAPAVPGSRIWFSVSVEAMPDGSRIDC
;
A
#
# COMPACT_ATOMS: atom_id res chain seq x y z
N MET A 1 -43.48 71.38 15.87
CA MET A 1 -42.45 70.39 15.49
C MET A 1 -43.14 69.05 15.22
N ASN A 2 -43.02 68.57 13.98
CA ASN A 2 -43.13 67.22 13.38
C ASN A 2 -43.25 66.02 14.36
N MET A 3 -43.88 64.86 14.12
CA MET A 3 -44.60 64.20 13.01
C MET A 3 -45.32 62.95 13.63
N PRO A 4 -46.38 62.38 13.02
CA PRO A 4 -47.07 61.17 13.49
C PRO A 4 -46.44 59.88 12.93
N GLY A 5 -46.72 58.71 13.55
CA GLY A 5 -46.49 57.41 12.89
C GLY A 5 -46.47 56.19 13.81
N LEU A 6 -47.62 55.54 13.99
CA LEU A 6 -47.73 54.15 14.45
C LEU A 6 -47.76 53.23 13.23
N ARG A 7 -46.80 52.31 13.04
CA ARG A 7 -46.98 51.06 12.25
C ARG A 7 -45.97 49.95 12.66
N LEU A 8 -46.55 48.87 13.20
CA LEU A 8 -46.33 47.42 12.95
C LEU A 8 -44.90 46.84 12.92
N LEU A 9 -44.65 45.93 13.87
CA LEU A 9 -43.59 44.90 13.87
C LEU A 9 -43.84 43.83 12.79
N PRO A 10 -42.78 43.22 12.26
CA PRO A 10 -42.67 41.76 12.35
C PRO A 10 -41.28 41.26 12.79
N ALA A 11 -41.31 40.14 13.52
CA ALA A 11 -40.16 39.36 13.94
C ALA A 11 -39.42 38.73 12.75
N ALA A 12 -38.09 38.75 12.79
CA ALA A 12 -37.23 37.89 11.98
C ALA A 12 -36.27 37.14 12.91
N LEU A 13 -36.68 35.92 13.26
CA LEU A 13 -35.84 34.87 13.83
C LEU A 13 -34.75 34.51 12.80
N LEU A 14 -33.50 34.87 13.07
CA LEU A 14 -32.37 34.25 12.36
C LEU A 14 -31.93 33.02 13.17
N VAL A 15 -32.61 31.92 12.88
CA VAL A 15 -32.16 30.56 13.19
C VAL A 15 -30.91 30.33 12.35
N GLY A 16 -29.73 30.52 12.96
CA GLY A 16 -28.46 30.08 12.40
C GLY A 16 -28.34 28.57 12.54
N ALA A 17 -29.00 27.84 11.63
CA ALA A 17 -28.79 26.41 11.46
C ALA A 17 -27.42 26.19 10.81
N SER A 18 -26.38 25.95 11.61
CA SER A 18 -25.13 25.36 11.12
C SER A 18 -25.28 23.82 11.09
N LEU A 19 -26.12 23.34 10.17
CA LEU A 19 -25.95 22.04 9.51
C LEU A 19 -24.98 22.34 8.34
N SER A 20 -23.89 21.66 8.07
CA SER A 20 -23.61 20.24 8.23
C SER A 20 -22.10 20.12 8.27
N GLY A 21 -21.53 19.59 9.35
CA GLY A 21 -20.21 18.98 9.24
C GLY A 21 -20.41 17.76 8.36
N CYS A 22 -20.10 17.86 7.07
CA CYS A 22 -19.96 16.69 6.23
C CYS A 22 -18.86 15.85 6.89
N SER A 23 -19.26 14.83 7.64
CA SER A 23 -18.47 13.62 7.72
C SER A 23 -18.37 13.17 6.27
N LEU A 24 -17.25 13.52 5.63
CA LEU A 24 -16.86 12.86 4.40
C LEU A 24 -16.82 11.38 4.77
N VAL A 25 -17.85 10.65 4.36
CA VAL A 25 -17.83 9.20 4.36
C VAL A 25 -16.68 8.89 3.42
N PHE A 26 -15.54 8.51 4.00
CA PHE A 26 -14.39 8.05 3.26
C PHE A 26 -14.87 6.94 2.34
N PRO A 27 -14.38 6.84 1.09
CA PRO A 27 -14.72 5.71 0.27
C PRO A 27 -14.20 4.46 1.03
N GLU A 28 -15.12 3.69 1.62
CA GLU A 28 -14.86 2.32 2.06
C GLU A 28 -14.89 1.36 0.86
N THR A 29 -14.93 1.92 -0.36
CA THR A 29 -15.08 1.22 -1.63
C THR A 29 -13.95 1.60 -2.59
N CYS A 30 -13.80 0.82 -3.66
CA CYS A 30 -12.79 1.08 -4.68
C CYS A 30 -13.12 2.22 -5.67
N GLU A 31 -14.32 2.80 -5.58
CA GLU A 31 -14.77 3.84 -6.51
C GLU A 31 -13.98 5.15 -6.33
N GLY A 32 -13.41 5.68 -7.43
CA GLY A 32 -12.71 6.97 -7.43
C GLY A 32 -11.29 6.93 -6.86
N THR A 33 -10.68 5.75 -6.75
CA THR A 33 -9.35 5.54 -6.13
C THR A 33 -8.18 5.73 -7.09
N GLU A 34 -8.42 6.06 -8.37
CA GLU A 34 -7.40 6.05 -9.43
C GLU A 34 -6.24 7.00 -9.15
N ALA A 35 -6.53 8.18 -8.60
CA ALA A 35 -5.51 9.14 -8.24
C ALA A 35 -4.64 8.65 -7.07
N ALA A 36 -5.25 8.03 -6.06
CA ALA A 36 -4.54 7.48 -4.91
C ALA A 36 -3.66 6.28 -5.34
N LEU A 37 -4.16 5.41 -6.21
CA LEU A 37 -3.38 4.32 -6.80
C LEU A 37 -2.17 4.82 -7.60
N ALA A 38 -2.35 5.88 -8.39
CA ALA A 38 -1.26 6.47 -9.16
C ALA A 38 -0.17 7.09 -8.28
N GLU A 39 -0.52 7.65 -7.11
CA GLU A 39 0.46 8.14 -6.14
C GLU A 39 1.12 6.98 -5.37
N LEU A 40 0.36 5.95 -5.00
CA LEU A 40 0.87 4.75 -4.32
C LEU A 40 1.92 4.03 -5.18
N ASP A 41 1.69 3.92 -6.50
CA ASP A 41 2.61 3.27 -7.44
C ASP A 41 3.94 4.03 -7.64
N LYS A 42 4.02 5.30 -7.21
CA LYS A 42 5.23 6.12 -7.27
C LYS A 42 6.11 5.98 -6.02
N VAL A 43 5.67 5.22 -5.01
CA VAL A 43 6.44 5.05 -3.78
C VAL A 43 7.78 4.38 -4.10
N SER A 44 8.87 5.12 -3.90
CA SER A 44 10.23 4.67 -4.27
C SER A 44 10.65 3.34 -3.63
N ALA A 45 10.11 3.00 -2.46
CA ALA A 45 10.37 1.74 -1.78
C ALA A 45 9.97 0.51 -2.61
N LEU A 46 8.99 0.64 -3.52
CA LEU A 46 8.61 -0.42 -4.47
C LEU A 46 9.74 -0.85 -5.40
N THR A 47 10.76 0.00 -5.58
CA THR A 47 11.91 -0.29 -6.45
C THR A 47 13.10 -0.88 -5.70
N LEU A 48 13.03 -0.95 -4.36
CA LEU A 48 14.08 -1.55 -3.53
C LEU A 48 14.27 -3.00 -3.90
N ARG A 49 15.50 -3.35 -4.29
CA ARG A 49 15.88 -4.70 -4.65
C ARG A 49 17.39 -4.88 -4.64
N PRO A 50 17.90 -6.08 -4.33
CA PRO A 50 19.29 -6.42 -4.59
C PRO A 50 19.64 -6.20 -6.08
N ALA A 51 20.87 -5.77 -6.38
CA ALA A 51 21.27 -5.38 -7.75
C ALA A 51 21.09 -6.47 -8.82
N ARG A 52 21.16 -7.76 -8.44
CA ARG A 52 20.95 -8.90 -9.36
C ARG A 52 19.49 -9.36 -9.47
N ALA A 53 18.57 -8.69 -8.77
CA ALA A 53 17.16 -9.00 -8.83
C ALA A 53 16.52 -8.35 -10.06
N THR A 54 15.79 -9.13 -10.84
CA THR A 54 15.15 -8.72 -12.10
C THR A 54 13.64 -8.69 -11.93
N PRO A 55 12.94 -7.65 -12.41
CA PRO A 55 11.50 -7.58 -12.32
C PRO A 55 10.83 -8.70 -13.12
N VAL A 56 9.75 -9.25 -12.57
CA VAL A 56 8.90 -10.27 -13.18
C VAL A 56 7.56 -9.63 -13.53
N GLY A 57 6.97 -9.98 -14.67
CA GLY A 57 5.78 -9.29 -15.20
C GLY A 57 6.08 -7.94 -15.87
N GLY A 58 7.36 -7.59 -16.08
CA GLY A 58 7.81 -6.32 -16.66
C GLY A 58 8.16 -5.27 -15.60
N GLU A 59 8.67 -4.11 -16.02
CA GLU A 59 9.10 -3.04 -15.07
C GLU A 59 7.94 -2.48 -14.22
N ALA A 60 6.72 -2.59 -14.72
CA ALA A 60 5.51 -2.19 -13.99
C ALA A 60 5.07 -3.22 -12.94
N GLY A 61 5.56 -4.46 -12.98
CA GLY A 61 5.07 -5.55 -12.11
C GLY A 61 3.57 -5.77 -12.24
N THR A 62 2.91 -6.13 -11.13
CA THR A 62 1.45 -6.13 -11.03
C THR A 62 0.94 -4.69 -11.07
N ALA A 63 -0.07 -4.44 -11.90
CA ALA A 63 -0.71 -3.12 -11.90
C ALA A 63 -1.25 -2.79 -10.49
N PRO A 64 -1.09 -1.54 -10.03
CA PRO A 64 -1.68 -1.12 -8.77
C PRO A 64 -3.20 -1.29 -8.86
N HIS A 65 -3.80 -1.84 -7.81
CA HIS A 65 -5.20 -2.20 -7.79
C HIS A 65 -5.84 -1.90 -6.43
N CYS A 66 -7.16 -1.82 -6.44
CA CYS A 66 -7.95 -1.78 -5.23
C CYS A 66 -8.64 -3.12 -5.03
N THR A 67 -8.61 -3.62 -3.81
CA THR A 67 -9.34 -4.81 -3.38
C THR A 67 -10.48 -4.36 -2.48
N GLU A 68 -11.68 -4.90 -2.68
CA GLU A 68 -12.85 -4.69 -1.83
C GLU A 68 -13.43 -6.05 -1.47
N ASP A 69 -13.39 -6.39 -0.18
CA ASP A 69 -13.95 -7.63 0.35
C ASP A 69 -14.76 -7.37 1.64
N THR A 70 -15.09 -8.43 2.38
CA THR A 70 -15.86 -8.32 3.62
C THR A 70 -15.17 -7.53 4.74
N GLY A 71 -13.85 -7.33 4.63
CA GLY A 71 -13.02 -6.54 5.53
C GLY A 71 -12.90 -5.07 5.14
N GLY A 72 -13.46 -4.67 4.00
CA GLY A 72 -13.43 -3.30 3.47
C GLY A 72 -12.60 -3.19 2.20
N ALA A 73 -12.30 -1.95 1.79
CA ALA A 73 -11.45 -1.69 0.64
C ALA A 73 -10.04 -1.19 1.03
N TRP A 74 -9.04 -1.59 0.25
CA TRP A 74 -7.66 -1.09 0.35
C TRP A 74 -6.98 -1.07 -1.02
N LEU A 75 -5.95 -0.25 -1.11
CA LEU A 75 -5.12 -0.07 -2.31
C LEU A 75 -3.83 -0.86 -2.15
N THR A 76 -3.40 -1.55 -3.19
CA THR A 76 -2.13 -2.26 -3.24
C THR A 76 -1.35 -1.85 -4.47
N ALA A 77 -0.10 -1.42 -4.27
CA ALA A 77 0.90 -1.34 -5.33
C ALA A 77 2.01 -2.34 -5.02
N GLN A 78 2.46 -3.08 -6.04
CA GLN A 78 3.39 -4.19 -5.84
C GLN A 78 4.41 -4.29 -6.97
N ARG A 79 5.63 -4.71 -6.63
CA ARG A 79 6.65 -5.15 -7.57
C ARG A 79 7.16 -6.53 -7.17
N THR A 80 7.27 -7.42 -8.14
CA THR A 80 7.75 -8.79 -7.97
C THR A 80 9.08 -8.96 -8.69
N TYR A 81 10.01 -9.65 -8.05
CA TYR A 81 11.36 -9.84 -8.52
C TYR A 81 11.77 -11.30 -8.48
N ALA A 82 12.52 -11.71 -9.51
CA ALA A 82 13.28 -12.95 -9.51
C ALA A 82 14.72 -12.65 -9.09
N TYR A 83 15.31 -13.53 -8.28
CA TYR A 83 16.66 -13.35 -7.77
C TYR A 83 17.43 -14.67 -7.74
N ASP A 84 18.59 -14.68 -8.40
CA ASP A 84 19.54 -15.80 -8.41
C ASP A 84 20.43 -15.75 -7.16
N GLY A 85 19.82 -15.95 -6.00
CA GLY A 85 20.46 -15.91 -4.70
C GLY A 85 19.54 -16.46 -3.62
N SER A 86 19.78 -16.08 -2.37
CA SER A 86 19.04 -16.65 -1.23
C SER A 86 18.01 -15.70 -0.64
N ARG A 87 17.04 -16.26 0.10
CA ARG A 87 16.12 -15.47 0.94
C ARG A 87 16.89 -14.62 1.95
N GLU A 88 17.98 -15.16 2.47
CA GLU A 88 18.84 -14.51 3.45
C GLU A 88 19.46 -13.22 2.91
N GLU A 89 20.00 -13.27 1.70
CA GLU A 89 20.57 -12.09 1.04
C GLU A 89 19.53 -10.98 0.80
N VAL A 90 18.29 -11.35 0.49
CA VAL A 90 17.17 -10.40 0.33
C VAL A 90 16.81 -9.79 1.69
N LEU A 91 16.68 -10.60 2.75
CA LEU A 91 16.37 -10.10 4.09
C LEU A 91 17.47 -9.18 4.63
N ASP A 92 18.73 -9.54 4.46
CA ASP A 92 19.85 -8.71 4.86
C ASP A 92 19.90 -7.39 4.06
N TYR A 93 19.53 -7.42 2.78
CA TYR A 93 19.38 -6.21 1.96
C TYR A 93 18.28 -5.30 2.52
N PHE A 94 17.07 -5.81 2.74
CA PHE A 94 15.94 -5.01 3.25
C PHE A 94 16.18 -4.52 4.68
N GLY A 95 16.85 -5.31 5.52
CA GLY A 95 17.27 -4.91 6.86
C GLY A 95 18.21 -3.71 6.89
N ARG A 96 18.89 -3.38 5.78
CA ARG A 96 19.74 -2.19 5.65
C ARG A 96 19.07 -1.07 4.86
N GLU A 97 18.54 -1.40 3.69
CA GLU A 97 18.09 -0.40 2.71
C GLU A 97 16.71 0.18 3.04
N ALA A 98 15.77 -0.62 3.59
CA ALA A 98 14.48 -0.08 4.00
C ALA A 98 14.62 0.93 5.16
N PRO A 99 15.42 0.67 6.21
CA PRO A 99 15.75 1.69 7.22
C PRO A 99 16.43 2.93 6.66
N ALA A 100 17.36 2.78 5.72
CA ALA A 100 18.00 3.91 5.06
C ALA A 100 17.00 4.76 4.27
N ALA A 101 15.96 4.14 3.71
CA ALA A 101 14.86 4.80 3.01
C ALA A 101 13.76 5.36 3.96
N GLY A 102 13.82 5.06 5.26
CA GLY A 102 12.89 5.58 6.26
C GLY A 102 11.76 4.64 6.68
N TRP A 103 11.87 3.35 6.36
CA TRP A 103 11.00 2.28 6.83
C TRP A 103 11.68 1.43 7.90
N ARG A 104 11.02 1.15 9.00
CA ARG A 104 11.57 0.37 10.12
C ARG A 104 10.85 -0.96 10.23
N PRO A 105 11.56 -2.09 10.32
CA PRO A 105 10.90 -3.38 10.53
C PRO A 105 10.15 -3.37 11.87
N VAL A 106 8.94 -3.94 11.88
CA VAL A 106 8.09 -4.03 13.07
C VAL A 106 8.58 -5.15 13.99
N GLU A 107 8.94 -6.28 13.41
CA GLU A 107 9.56 -7.41 14.09
C GLU A 107 11.01 -7.61 13.63
N SER A 108 11.77 -8.43 14.36
CA SER A 108 13.10 -8.82 13.90
C SER A 108 12.99 -9.71 12.67
N LEU A 109 13.71 -9.36 11.60
CA LEU A 109 13.79 -10.21 10.41
C LEU A 109 14.44 -11.59 10.72
N ASP A 110 15.16 -11.71 11.84
CA ASP A 110 15.84 -12.95 12.25
C ASP A 110 14.86 -13.99 12.84
N SER A 111 13.81 -13.57 13.55
CA SER A 111 12.80 -14.47 14.12
C SER A 111 11.86 -15.08 13.07
N GLU A 112 11.94 -14.56 11.85
CA GLU A 112 11.04 -14.88 10.75
C GLU A 112 11.73 -15.71 9.65
N ARG A 113 13.06 -15.91 9.73
CA ARG A 113 13.83 -16.77 8.80
C ARG A 113 13.41 -18.26 8.83
N THR A 114 12.67 -18.69 9.86
CA THR A 114 12.32 -20.11 10.10
C THR A 114 10.87 -20.49 9.80
N ARG A 115 10.01 -19.56 9.34
CA ARG A 115 8.60 -19.87 9.05
C ARG A 115 8.39 -19.96 7.54
N ASP A 116 7.47 -20.85 7.13
CA ASP A 116 7.23 -21.18 5.72
C ASP A 116 6.56 -20.04 4.94
N PHE A 117 5.76 -19.21 5.61
CA PHE A 117 5.16 -17.99 5.09
C PHE A 117 5.31 -16.87 6.12
N VAL A 118 6.04 -15.82 5.75
CA VAL A 118 6.18 -14.61 6.56
C VAL A 118 6.05 -13.41 5.65
N VAL A 119 5.13 -12.53 6.01
CA VAL A 119 5.07 -11.16 5.51
C VAL A 119 5.89 -10.31 6.47
N PHE A 120 7.03 -9.81 6.00
CA PHE A 120 7.89 -8.93 6.77
C PHE A 120 7.38 -7.50 6.61
N CYS A 121 6.86 -6.92 7.70
CA CYS A 121 6.25 -5.60 7.67
C CYS A 121 7.22 -4.52 8.16
N PHE A 122 7.25 -3.40 7.43
CA PHE A 122 8.05 -2.24 7.76
C PHE A 122 7.17 -0.99 7.82
N GLU A 123 7.34 -0.21 8.87
CA GLU A 123 6.58 1.00 9.11
C GLU A 123 7.34 2.28 8.79
N SER A 124 6.61 3.29 8.32
CA SER A 124 7.12 4.64 8.14
C SER A 124 6.16 5.64 8.76
N LYS A 125 6.70 6.70 9.38
CA LYS A 125 5.89 7.83 9.86
C LYS A 125 5.31 8.68 8.72
N LYS A 126 5.83 8.54 7.50
CA LYS A 126 5.53 9.42 6.36
C LYS A 126 4.86 8.71 5.20
N HIS A 127 4.94 7.39 5.17
CA HIS A 127 4.51 6.57 4.04
C HIS A 127 3.64 5.42 4.53
N PRO A 128 2.79 4.87 3.64
CA PRO A 128 2.15 3.59 3.86
C PRO A 128 3.14 2.48 4.27
N SER A 129 2.65 1.46 4.97
CA SER A 129 3.47 0.29 5.32
C SER A 129 4.06 -0.34 4.06
N LEU A 130 5.26 -0.88 4.22
CA LEU A 130 5.97 -1.63 3.20
C LEU A 130 5.98 -3.08 3.65
N THR A 131 5.58 -4.00 2.79
CA THR A 131 5.70 -5.42 3.05
C THR A 131 6.69 -6.07 2.10
N LEU A 132 7.42 -7.05 2.62
CA LEU A 132 8.27 -7.95 1.85
C LEU A 132 7.75 -9.37 2.10
N TYR A 133 7.58 -10.15 1.05
CA TYR A 133 7.24 -11.56 1.16
C TYR A 133 7.88 -12.37 0.04
N PHE A 134 8.04 -13.68 0.25
CA PHE A 134 8.65 -14.59 -0.71
C PHE A 134 7.57 -15.42 -1.39
N ASP A 135 7.53 -15.33 -2.72
CA ASP A 135 6.55 -16.03 -3.54
C ASP A 135 7.07 -17.41 -3.96
N SER A 136 6.15 -18.37 -4.06
CA SER A 136 6.40 -19.56 -4.86
C SER A 136 6.02 -19.31 -6.33
N PRO A 137 6.65 -20.02 -7.29
CA PRO A 137 6.23 -19.96 -8.69
C PRO A 137 4.75 -20.30 -8.93
N ASP A 138 4.15 -21.12 -8.06
CA ASP A 138 2.76 -21.52 -8.18
C ASP A 138 1.84 -20.39 -7.70
N ASP A 139 2.17 -19.74 -6.57
CA ASP A 139 1.43 -18.56 -6.08
C ASP A 139 1.43 -17.41 -7.10
N LEU A 140 2.58 -17.16 -7.75
CA LEU A 140 2.69 -16.15 -8.81
C LEU A 140 1.72 -16.40 -9.96
N ARG A 141 1.54 -17.66 -10.36
CA ARG A 141 0.63 -18.02 -11.46
C ARG A 141 -0.82 -17.99 -11.01
N GLU A 142 -1.10 -18.57 -9.85
CA GLU A 142 -2.47 -18.78 -9.37
C GLU A 142 -3.12 -17.47 -8.91
N PHE A 143 -2.44 -16.69 -8.07
CA PHE A 143 -3.03 -15.52 -7.43
C PHE A 143 -2.77 -14.23 -8.20
N TYR A 144 -1.61 -14.12 -8.86
CA TYR A 144 -1.20 -12.87 -9.51
C TYR A 144 -1.26 -12.93 -11.04
N GLY A 145 -1.44 -14.12 -11.63
CA GLY A 145 -1.40 -14.30 -13.09
C GLY A 145 -0.04 -13.93 -13.70
N ILE A 146 1.02 -13.93 -12.89
CA ILE A 146 2.39 -13.59 -13.29
C ILE A 146 3.08 -14.86 -13.75
N ASP A 147 3.70 -14.82 -14.93
CA ASP A 147 4.65 -15.85 -15.35
C ASP A 147 5.97 -15.69 -14.58
N PRO A 148 6.35 -16.63 -13.68
CA PRO A 148 7.61 -16.56 -12.95
C PRO A 148 8.84 -16.71 -13.85
N GLY A 149 8.64 -17.06 -15.12
CA GLY A 149 9.68 -17.38 -16.08
C GLY A 149 10.09 -18.85 -16.00
N PRO A 150 11.16 -19.24 -16.71
CA PRO A 150 11.61 -20.62 -16.74
C PRO A 150 12.05 -21.09 -15.36
N ALA A 151 11.74 -22.35 -15.04
CA ALA A 151 12.24 -22.99 -13.84
C ALA A 151 13.79 -22.95 -13.82
N PRO A 152 14.42 -22.73 -12.66
CA PRO A 152 15.86 -22.72 -12.57
C PRO A 152 16.44 -24.10 -12.88
N ALA A 153 17.59 -24.13 -13.54
CA ALA A 153 18.29 -25.37 -13.88
C ALA A 153 18.68 -26.18 -12.61
N VAL A 154 18.93 -25.48 -11.50
CA VAL A 154 19.17 -26.07 -10.19
C VAL A 154 18.01 -25.69 -9.27
N PRO A 155 17.27 -26.66 -8.70
CA PRO A 155 16.20 -26.36 -7.74
C PRO A 155 16.71 -25.50 -6.58
N GLY A 156 15.95 -24.46 -6.23
CA GLY A 156 16.31 -23.53 -5.14
C GLY A 156 17.41 -22.51 -5.47
N SER A 157 17.98 -22.51 -6.68
CA SER A 157 18.97 -21.50 -7.09
C SER A 157 18.38 -20.13 -7.47
N ARG A 158 17.04 -20.08 -7.61
CA ARG A 158 16.27 -18.86 -7.85
C ARG A 158 15.12 -18.78 -6.86
N ILE A 159 14.88 -17.59 -6.36
CA ILE A 159 13.73 -17.25 -5.54
C ILE A 159 12.94 -16.12 -6.18
N TRP A 160 11.69 -15.99 -5.75
CA TRP A 160 10.84 -14.86 -6.07
C TRP A 160 10.45 -14.16 -4.78
N PHE A 161 10.42 -12.83 -4.83
CA PHE A 161 9.94 -12.03 -3.72
C PHE A 161 9.18 -10.84 -4.26
N SER A 162 8.22 -10.39 -3.46
CA SER A 162 7.39 -9.24 -3.77
C SER A 162 7.55 -8.19 -2.69
N VAL A 163 7.49 -6.95 -3.14
CA VAL A 163 7.49 -5.75 -2.32
C VAL A 163 6.18 -5.06 -2.59
N SER A 164 5.36 -4.86 -1.55
CA SER A 164 4.11 -4.13 -1.68
C SER A 164 4.05 -2.95 -0.73
N VAL A 165 3.28 -1.94 -1.14
CA VAL A 165 2.80 -0.90 -0.23
C VAL A 165 1.29 -0.87 -0.29
N GLU A 166 0.66 -0.73 0.87
CA GLU A 166 -0.79 -0.80 1.03
C GLU A 166 -1.32 0.45 1.72
N ALA A 167 -2.42 0.99 1.22
CA ALA A 167 -3.03 2.21 1.73
C ALA A 167 -4.55 2.09 1.79
N MET A 168 -5.18 2.94 2.61
CA MET A 168 -6.64 3.10 2.60
C MET A 168 -7.10 3.63 1.23
N PRO A 169 -8.38 3.51 0.86
CA PRO A 169 -8.87 3.97 -0.45
C PRO A 169 -8.67 5.47 -0.71
N ASP A 170 -8.58 6.29 0.34
CA ASP A 170 -8.24 7.72 0.24
C ASP A 170 -6.73 8.00 0.10
N GLY A 171 -5.90 6.95 0.04
CA GLY A 171 -4.45 7.01 0.00
C GLY A 171 -3.78 7.21 1.37
N SER A 172 -4.55 7.27 2.45
CA SER A 172 -3.98 7.37 3.80
C SER A 172 -3.26 6.09 4.21
N ARG A 173 -2.28 6.24 5.10
CA ARG A 173 -1.39 5.16 5.53
C ARG A 173 -2.17 4.05 6.22
N ILE A 174 -1.96 2.82 5.77
CA ILE A 174 -2.21 1.60 6.55
C ILE A 174 -0.93 1.29 7.34
N ASP A 175 -1.11 0.97 8.62
CA ASP A 175 -0.03 0.54 9.50
C ASP A 175 0.08 -0.98 9.50
N CYS A 176 1.22 -1.47 9.97
CA CYS A 176 1.36 -2.86 10.41
C CYS A 176 0.69 -2.99 11.80
#